data_AF-A0A9Q3C199-F1
#
_entry.id   AF-A0A9Q3C199-F1
#
_cell.length_a   1.000
_cell.length_b   1.000
_cell.length_c   1.000
_cell.angle_alpha   90.00
_cell.angle_beta   90.00
_cell.angle_gamma   90.00
#
_symmetry.space_group_name_H-M   'P 1'
#
loop_
_entity.id
_entity.type
_entity.pdbx_description
1 polymer ?
#
loop_
_entity_poly.entity_id
_entity_poly.type
_entity_poly.pdbx_seq_one_letter_code
_entity_poly.pdbx_strand_id
1 'polypeptide(L)'
;MLAFEIVVFCILGLLELSVSVMTQKPCFLIGSQPIPSDVRPNPNVTCPGPKVLFGAVPDLSYNKVLYSTIDFQLKGTLSPVGFALATFDITLDNPDTQNGESDLETFEALYNAMNAALRSLGNRPAVALIKGPHFFLGMQLARLRKDNGPKGALRNLKKTIKNCAHCSEADFAKLEKIRQSLPV
;
A
#
# COMPACT_ATOMS: atom_id res chain seq x y z
N MET A 1 -63.65 -28.70 39.57
CA MET A 1 -63.96 -28.56 38.13
C MET A 1 -62.78 -27.80 37.52
N LEU A 2 -61.85 -28.46 36.80
CA LEU A 2 -61.95 -28.78 35.36
C LEU A 2 -62.11 -27.48 34.53
N ALA A 3 -61.33 -27.13 33.50
CA ALA A 3 -60.24 -27.79 32.78
C ALA A 3 -59.72 -26.83 31.67
N PHE A 4 -58.63 -27.21 30.98
CA PHE A 4 -58.18 -26.83 29.61
C PHE A 4 -57.52 -25.45 29.41
N GLU A 5 -56.20 -25.38 29.16
CA GLU A 5 -55.46 -25.66 27.89
C GLU A 5 -55.79 -24.68 26.76
N ILE A 6 -54.82 -23.87 26.34
CA ILE A 6 -54.43 -23.64 24.94
C ILE A 6 -52.99 -23.07 24.94
N VAL A 7 -52.09 -23.92 24.47
CA VAL A 7 -50.73 -23.63 24.08
C VAL A 7 -50.75 -22.75 22.82
N VAL A 8 -50.26 -21.52 22.89
CA VAL A 8 -49.93 -20.71 21.70
C VAL A 8 -48.43 -20.47 21.68
N PHE A 9 -47.72 -21.41 21.05
CA PHE A 9 -46.34 -21.23 20.58
C PHE A 9 -46.35 -20.19 19.46
N CYS A 10 -46.17 -18.91 19.80
CA CYS A 10 -45.80 -17.89 18.81
C CYS A 10 -44.30 -18.00 18.54
N ILE A 11 -43.97 -18.80 17.53
CA ILE A 11 -42.66 -18.86 16.90
C ILE A 11 -42.38 -17.48 16.29
N LEU A 12 -41.61 -16.65 17.00
CA LEU A 12 -40.95 -15.49 16.41
C LEU A 12 -39.83 -16.01 15.50
N GLY A 13 -40.13 -16.10 14.21
CA GLY A 13 -39.15 -16.40 13.18
C GLY A 13 -38.10 -15.29 13.09
N LEU A 14 -36.87 -15.61 13.49
CA LEU A 14 -35.66 -14.86 13.13
C LEU A 14 -35.45 -15.02 11.61
N LEU A 15 -35.78 -13.97 10.84
CA LEU A 15 -35.30 -13.85 9.47
C LEU A 15 -33.80 -13.54 9.53
N GLU A 16 -32.96 -14.55 9.36
CA GLU A 16 -31.54 -14.34 9.03
C GLU A 16 -31.45 -13.87 7.58
N LEU A 17 -31.51 -12.55 7.40
CA LEU A 17 -31.10 -11.88 6.17
C LEU A 17 -29.60 -12.16 5.97
N SER A 18 -29.30 -13.18 5.19
CA SER A 18 -27.95 -13.44 4.70
C SER A 18 -27.60 -12.34 3.70
N VAL A 19 -27.03 -11.25 4.19
CA VAL A 19 -26.44 -10.19 3.36
C VAL A 19 -25.31 -10.82 2.57
N SER A 20 -25.59 -11.13 1.31
CA SER A 20 -24.56 -11.46 0.33
C SER A 20 -23.78 -10.18 0.08
N VAL A 21 -22.68 -9.98 0.80
CA VAL A 21 -21.69 -8.95 0.49
C VAL A 21 -21.06 -9.38 -0.84
N MET A 22 -21.62 -8.86 -1.93
CA MET A 22 -21.00 -8.98 -3.23
C MET A 22 -19.69 -8.18 -3.15
N THR A 23 -18.55 -8.87 -3.04
CA THR A 23 -17.23 -8.23 -2.98
C THR A 23 -17.03 -7.44 -4.28
N GLN A 24 -17.31 -6.14 -4.23
CA GLN A 24 -17.12 -5.28 -5.39
C GLN A 24 -15.63 -5.19 -5.71
N LYS A 25 -15.30 -5.27 -7.00
CA LYS A 25 -13.93 -5.09 -7.48
C LYS A 25 -13.44 -3.71 -7.01
N PRO A 26 -12.25 -3.60 -6.38
CA PRO A 26 -11.71 -2.30 -5.97
C PRO A 26 -11.65 -1.31 -7.13
N CYS A 27 -11.95 -0.03 -6.87
CA CYS A 27 -12.14 0.99 -7.90
C CYS A 27 -10.92 1.24 -8.81
N PHE A 28 -9.72 0.91 -8.31
CA PHE A 28 -8.45 1.09 -9.01
C PHE A 28 -8.06 -0.12 -9.87
N LEU A 29 -8.73 -1.26 -9.74
CA LEU A 29 -8.52 -2.42 -10.60
C LEU A 29 -9.34 -2.27 -11.89
N ILE A 30 -8.91 -1.37 -12.76
CA ILE A 30 -9.63 -1.06 -14.01
C ILE A 30 -9.22 -1.95 -15.19
N GLY A 31 -8.10 -2.67 -15.08
CA GLY A 31 -7.66 -3.60 -16.13
C GLY A 31 -8.16 -5.04 -15.96
N SER A 32 -7.73 -5.91 -16.87
CA SER A 32 -8.12 -7.33 -16.97
C SER A 32 -6.99 -8.31 -16.72
N GLN A 33 -5.74 -7.84 -16.61
CA GLN A 33 -4.59 -8.72 -16.38
C GLN A 33 -4.62 -9.31 -14.97
N PRO A 34 -4.25 -10.59 -14.81
CA PRO A 34 -4.20 -11.21 -13.49
C PRO A 34 -3.13 -10.55 -12.62
N ILE A 35 -3.47 -10.35 -11.36
CA ILE A 35 -2.58 -9.79 -10.36
C ILE A 35 -1.94 -10.95 -9.59
N PRO A 36 -0.62 -10.94 -9.36
CA PRO A 36 0.03 -11.93 -8.51
C PRO A 36 -0.62 -12.03 -7.12
N SER A 37 -0.71 -13.25 -6.57
CA SER A 37 -1.38 -13.51 -5.28
C SER A 37 -0.67 -12.91 -4.06
N ASP A 38 0.59 -12.49 -4.23
CA ASP A 38 1.38 -11.77 -3.23
C ASP A 38 1.15 -10.25 -3.27
N VAL A 39 0.41 -9.72 -4.25
CA VAL A 39 -0.02 -8.31 -4.30
C VAL A 39 -1.44 -8.23 -3.76
N ARG A 40 -1.56 -7.83 -2.49
CA ARG A 40 -2.82 -7.75 -1.74
C ARG A 40 -3.12 -6.29 -1.38
N PRO A 41 -3.75 -5.52 -2.27
CA PRO A 41 -4.03 -4.11 -1.99
C PRO A 41 -5.10 -3.98 -0.91
N ASN A 42 -5.04 -2.89 -0.15
CA ASN A 42 -6.07 -2.58 0.86
C ASN A 42 -7.41 -2.29 0.16
N PRO A 43 -8.49 -3.05 0.44
CA PRO A 43 -9.78 -2.87 -0.22
C PRO A 43 -10.48 -1.56 0.14
N ASN A 44 -10.04 -0.87 1.19
CA ASN A 44 -10.60 0.40 1.64
C ASN A 44 -10.01 1.62 0.90
N VAL A 45 -9.08 1.42 -0.02
CA VAL A 45 -8.60 2.50 -0.90
C VAL A 45 -9.71 2.91 -1.85
N THR A 46 -10.01 4.20 -1.87
CA THR A 46 -11.07 4.82 -2.69
C THR A 46 -10.49 5.58 -3.88
N CYS A 47 -11.34 5.98 -4.83
CA CYS A 47 -10.95 6.73 -6.02
C CYS A 47 -11.77 8.03 -6.10
N PRO A 48 -11.28 9.15 -5.52
CA PRO A 48 -12.12 10.32 -5.25
C PRO A 48 -12.42 11.22 -6.46
N GLY A 49 -11.83 11.01 -7.64
CA GLY A 49 -12.06 11.91 -8.78
C GLY A 49 -11.28 11.57 -10.05
N PRO A 50 -11.38 12.42 -11.09
CA PRO A 50 -10.96 12.09 -12.45
C PRO A 50 -9.46 12.30 -12.72
N LYS A 51 -8.65 12.66 -11.71
CA LYS A 51 -7.22 12.83 -11.92
C LYS A 51 -6.63 11.49 -12.35
N VAL A 52 -5.96 11.48 -13.49
CA VAL A 52 -5.41 10.28 -14.11
C VAL A 52 -3.91 10.20 -13.84
N LEU A 53 -3.48 9.09 -13.25
CA LEU A 53 -2.12 8.74 -12.93
C LEU A 53 -1.66 7.62 -13.86
N PHE A 54 -0.38 7.63 -14.25
CA PHE A 54 0.17 6.66 -15.20
C PHE A 54 -0.67 6.48 -16.49
N GLY A 55 -1.37 7.55 -16.92
CA GLY A 55 -2.18 7.59 -18.13
C GLY A 55 -3.54 6.89 -18.08
N ALA A 56 -3.86 6.12 -17.02
CA ALA A 56 -5.14 5.41 -16.94
C ALA A 56 -5.69 5.21 -15.52
N VAL A 57 -4.86 5.20 -14.48
CA VAL A 57 -5.32 4.89 -13.11
C VAL A 57 -5.96 6.13 -12.50
N PRO A 58 -7.17 6.07 -11.90
CA PRO A 58 -7.70 7.20 -11.15
C PRO A 58 -6.80 7.53 -9.95
N ASP A 59 -6.89 8.75 -9.43
CA ASP A 59 -6.23 9.06 -8.17
C ASP A 59 -6.80 8.16 -7.06
N LEU A 60 -5.94 7.85 -6.09
CA LEU A 60 -6.26 6.93 -5.00
C LEU A 60 -6.32 7.71 -3.71
N SER A 61 -7.24 7.35 -2.82
CA SER A 61 -7.31 7.94 -1.49
C SER A 61 -7.47 6.92 -0.39
N TYR A 62 -6.74 7.15 0.69
CA TYR A 62 -6.81 6.39 1.92
C TYR A 62 -6.43 7.31 3.07
N ASN A 63 -7.15 7.23 4.20
CA ASN A 63 -6.95 8.10 5.36
C ASN A 63 -6.85 9.60 5.01
N LYS A 64 -7.65 10.08 4.04
CA LYS A 64 -7.66 11.47 3.54
C LYS A 64 -6.38 11.92 2.83
N VAL A 65 -5.42 11.02 2.60
CA VAL A 65 -4.25 11.25 1.74
C VAL A 65 -4.60 10.86 0.32
N LEU A 66 -4.10 11.60 -0.66
CA LEU A 66 -4.19 11.28 -2.09
C LEU A 66 -2.87 10.67 -2.56
N TYR A 67 -2.89 9.63 -3.40
CA TYR A 67 -1.64 9.13 -3.99
C TYR A 67 -0.90 10.24 -4.72
N SER A 68 -1.64 11.13 -5.40
CA SER A 68 -1.02 12.21 -6.15
C SER A 68 -0.30 13.27 -5.30
N THR A 69 -0.44 13.28 -3.96
CA THR A 69 0.40 14.11 -3.08
C THR A 69 1.75 13.45 -2.78
N ILE A 70 1.84 12.14 -2.99
CA ILE A 70 3.03 11.30 -2.78
C ILE A 70 3.50 10.62 -4.09
N ASP A 71 3.17 11.21 -5.23
CA ASP A 71 3.54 10.67 -6.54
C ASP A 71 4.92 11.18 -6.98
N PHE A 72 5.88 10.27 -7.11
CA PHE A 72 7.23 10.57 -7.58
C PHE A 72 7.24 11.18 -8.98
N GLN A 73 6.26 10.87 -9.84
CA GLN A 73 6.19 11.40 -11.21
C GLN A 73 6.03 12.94 -11.23
N LEU A 74 5.47 13.50 -10.16
CA LEU A 74 5.23 14.95 -10.04
C LEU A 74 6.42 15.72 -9.45
N LYS A 75 7.51 15.03 -9.07
CA LYS A 75 8.70 15.62 -8.43
C LYS A 75 9.96 15.47 -9.29
N GLY A 76 9.80 15.62 -10.61
CA GLY A 76 10.63 15.11 -11.71
C GLY A 76 12.16 15.36 -11.74
N THR A 77 12.77 15.89 -10.69
CA THR A 77 14.23 15.94 -10.54
C THR A 77 14.80 14.72 -9.81
N LEU A 78 13.98 13.97 -9.08
CA LEU A 78 14.41 12.78 -8.32
C LEU A 78 14.09 11.49 -9.07
N SER A 79 14.97 10.50 -8.92
CA SER A 79 14.64 9.11 -9.26
C SER A 79 13.46 8.64 -8.39
N PRO A 80 12.68 7.61 -8.80
CA PRO A 80 11.61 7.08 -7.95
C PRO A 80 12.10 6.74 -6.53
N VAL A 81 13.24 6.08 -6.40
CA VAL A 81 13.81 5.77 -5.07
C VAL A 81 14.39 7.00 -4.39
N GLY A 82 15.00 7.93 -5.12
CA GLY A 82 15.45 9.21 -4.58
C GLY A 82 14.30 10.02 -3.97
N PHE A 83 13.12 10.01 -4.61
CA PHE A 83 11.88 10.55 -4.06
C PHE A 83 11.47 9.80 -2.79
N ALA A 84 11.50 8.47 -2.80
CA ALA A 84 11.14 7.67 -1.62
C ALA A 84 12.07 7.95 -0.43
N LEU A 85 13.38 8.08 -0.67
CA LEU A 85 14.38 8.49 0.33
C LEU A 85 14.09 9.88 0.89
N ALA A 86 13.65 10.82 0.05
CA ALA A 86 13.34 12.18 0.50
C ALA A 86 11.97 12.30 1.21
N THR A 87 11.03 11.41 0.91
CA THR A 87 9.62 11.56 1.31
C THR A 87 9.22 10.61 2.43
N PHE A 88 9.74 9.38 2.45
CA PHE A 88 9.30 8.31 3.34
C PHE A 88 10.34 7.89 4.36
N ASP A 89 11.55 8.44 4.32
CA ASP A 89 12.60 8.05 5.25
C ASP A 89 12.28 8.56 6.65
N ILE A 90 12.05 7.62 7.57
CA ILE A 90 12.05 7.87 9.00
C ILE A 90 13.44 7.51 9.45
N THR A 91 14.34 8.49 9.49
CA THR A 91 15.65 8.24 10.07
C THR A 91 15.44 8.03 11.58
N LEU A 92 15.84 6.87 12.11
CA LEU A 92 15.82 6.59 13.56
C LEU A 92 16.65 7.60 14.36
N ASP A 93 17.50 8.36 13.66
CA ASP A 93 18.41 9.37 14.21
C ASP A 93 17.87 10.81 14.01
N ASN A 94 16.71 10.98 13.37
CA ASN A 94 16.09 12.28 13.11
C ASN A 94 14.59 12.25 13.51
N PRO A 95 14.28 12.52 14.79
CA PRO A 95 12.89 12.53 15.28
C PRO A 95 12.00 13.59 14.61
N ASP A 96 12.57 14.51 13.82
CA ASP A 96 11.85 15.52 13.05
C ASP A 96 11.37 15.03 11.68
N THR A 97 11.65 13.77 11.30
CA THR A 97 10.99 13.17 10.13
C THR A 97 9.49 13.03 10.42
N GLN A 98 8.68 13.89 9.79
CA GLN A 98 7.27 14.13 10.12
C GLN A 98 6.32 12.94 9.90
N ASN A 99 6.80 11.80 9.40
CA ASN A 99 5.96 10.64 9.12
C ASN A 99 5.99 9.68 10.30
N GLY A 100 4.85 9.44 10.93
CA GLY A 100 4.67 8.35 11.88
C GLY A 100 4.44 7.01 11.19
N GLU A 101 4.31 5.95 12.00
CA GLU A 101 3.92 4.62 11.50
C GLU A 101 2.62 4.68 10.68
N SER A 102 1.60 5.40 11.17
CA SER A 102 0.31 5.57 10.51
C SER A 102 0.41 6.23 9.13
N ASP A 103 1.37 7.13 8.93
CA ASP A 103 1.59 7.80 7.65
C ASP A 103 2.21 6.81 6.66
N LEU A 104 3.23 6.05 7.10
CA LEU A 104 3.82 5.02 6.27
C LEU A 104 2.86 3.90 5.89
N GLU A 105 1.97 3.51 6.80
CA GLU A 105 0.87 2.58 6.51
C GLU A 105 -0.05 3.11 5.43
N THR A 106 -0.38 4.39 5.53
CA THR A 106 -1.23 5.06 4.55
C THR A 106 -0.56 5.09 3.19
N PHE A 107 0.74 5.44 3.15
CA PHE A 107 1.50 5.47 1.91
C PHE A 107 1.70 4.07 1.32
N GLU A 108 1.98 3.05 2.14
CA GLU A 108 2.11 1.66 1.70
C GLU A 108 0.80 1.17 1.07
N ALA A 109 -0.35 1.44 1.70
CA ALA A 109 -1.65 1.06 1.17
C ALA A 109 -1.91 1.70 -0.21
N LEU A 110 -1.58 2.98 -0.37
CA LEU A 110 -1.71 3.70 -1.64
C LEU A 110 -0.76 3.17 -2.72
N TYR A 111 0.51 2.93 -2.39
CA TYR A 111 1.50 2.38 -3.32
C TYR A 111 1.20 0.93 -3.73
N ASN A 112 0.70 0.12 -2.81
CA ASN A 112 0.30 -1.25 -3.07
C ASN A 112 -0.96 -1.30 -3.96
N ALA A 113 -1.94 -0.44 -3.72
CA ALA A 113 -3.11 -0.26 -4.60
C ALA A 113 -2.71 0.20 -6.00
N MET A 114 -1.79 1.17 -6.12
CA MET A 114 -1.27 1.61 -7.41
C MET A 114 -0.50 0.49 -8.15
N ASN A 115 0.36 -0.26 -7.45
CA ASN A 115 1.04 -1.43 -8.02
C ASN A 115 0.03 -2.48 -8.53
N ALA A 116 -1.04 -2.75 -7.78
CA ALA A 116 -2.12 -3.64 -8.21
C ALA A 116 -2.85 -3.10 -9.44
N ALA A 117 -3.18 -1.81 -9.47
CA ALA A 117 -3.81 -1.13 -10.61
C ALA A 117 -2.96 -1.26 -11.88
N LEU A 118 -1.68 -0.89 -11.80
CA LEU A 118 -0.74 -0.95 -12.93
C LEU A 118 -0.54 -2.38 -13.44
N ARG A 119 -0.53 -3.37 -12.54
CA ARG A 119 -0.48 -4.79 -12.92
C ARG A 119 -1.74 -5.23 -13.61
N SER A 120 -2.93 -4.83 -13.12
CA SER A 120 -4.20 -5.14 -13.76
C SER A 120 -4.29 -4.57 -15.18
N LEU A 121 -3.64 -3.42 -15.43
CA LEU A 121 -3.52 -2.80 -16.74
C LEU A 121 -2.45 -3.44 -17.63
N GLY A 122 -1.60 -4.32 -17.09
CA GLY A 122 -0.44 -4.86 -17.83
C GLY A 122 0.68 -3.84 -18.08
N ASN A 123 0.68 -2.70 -17.38
CA ASN A 123 1.65 -1.63 -17.57
C ASN A 123 3.00 -1.95 -16.91
N ARG A 124 3.75 -2.86 -17.54
CA ARG A 124 5.06 -3.34 -17.04
C ARG A 124 6.09 -2.21 -16.82
N PRO A 125 6.22 -1.21 -17.72
CA PRO A 125 7.13 -0.08 -17.49
C PRO A 125 6.80 0.70 -16.20
N ALA A 126 5.52 1.04 -15.98
CA ALA A 126 5.11 1.74 -14.76
C ALA A 126 5.33 0.88 -13.51
N VAL A 127 5.06 -0.43 -13.58
CA VAL A 127 5.35 -1.37 -12.50
C VAL A 127 6.84 -1.40 -12.15
N ALA A 128 7.74 -1.25 -13.14
CA ALA A 128 9.18 -1.19 -12.87
C ALA A 128 9.57 0.07 -12.06
N LEU A 129 8.91 1.20 -12.31
CA LEU A 129 9.17 2.47 -11.63
C LEU A 129 8.65 2.47 -10.18
N ILE A 130 7.46 1.92 -9.92
CA ILE A 130 6.83 1.98 -8.59
C ILE A 130 7.43 1.00 -7.56
N LYS A 131 8.06 -0.08 -8.03
CA LYS A 131 8.61 -1.13 -7.15
C LYS A 131 9.65 -0.61 -6.16
N GLY A 132 10.58 0.23 -6.62
CA GLY A 132 11.62 0.81 -5.76
C GLY A 132 11.03 1.53 -4.55
N PRO A 133 10.20 2.58 -4.76
CA PRO A 133 9.48 3.26 -3.69
C PRO A 133 8.64 2.34 -2.80
N HIS A 134 7.89 1.41 -3.37
CA HIS A 134 7.03 0.50 -2.60
C HIS A 134 7.85 -0.42 -1.69
N PHE A 135 8.97 -0.97 -2.17
CA PHE A 135 9.88 -1.74 -1.31
C PHE A 135 10.57 -0.89 -0.26
N PHE A 136 10.85 0.39 -0.54
CA PHE A 136 11.41 1.30 0.46
C PHE A 136 10.42 1.55 1.61
N LEU A 137 9.13 1.80 1.30
CA LEU A 137 8.06 1.88 2.29
C LEU A 137 7.97 0.61 3.15
N GLY A 138 7.97 -0.56 2.51
CA GLY A 138 7.97 -1.85 3.21
C GLY A 138 9.22 -2.08 4.07
N MET A 139 10.35 -1.46 3.73
CA MET A 139 11.56 -1.49 4.56
C MET A 139 11.39 -0.63 5.82
N GLN A 140 10.86 0.59 5.67
CA GLN A 140 10.61 1.50 6.79
C GLN A 140 9.60 0.92 7.78
N LEU A 141 8.47 0.39 7.29
CA LEU A 141 7.48 -0.29 8.14
C LEU A 141 8.07 -1.50 8.88
N ALA A 142 8.93 -2.29 8.22
CA ALA A 142 9.59 -3.43 8.88
C ALA A 142 10.56 -3.00 9.99
N ARG A 143 11.20 -1.83 9.87
CA ARG A 143 12.02 -1.24 10.94
C ARG A 143 11.18 -0.85 12.15
N LEU A 144 10.00 -0.25 11.93
CA LEU A 144 9.11 0.21 12.99
C LEU A 144 8.42 -0.93 13.73
N ARG A 145 7.76 -1.83 12.98
CA ARG A 145 6.85 -2.84 13.54
C ARG A 145 7.52 -4.00 14.26
N LYS A 146 8.85 -4.12 14.18
CA LYS A 146 9.59 -5.36 14.49
C LYS A 146 9.04 -6.60 13.75
N ASP A 147 8.22 -6.43 12.71
CA ASP A 147 7.67 -7.49 11.85
C ASP A 147 8.80 -8.16 11.06
N ASN A 148 9.22 -9.36 11.48
CA ASN A 148 10.50 -9.98 11.08
C ASN A 148 11.74 -9.09 11.34
N GLY A 149 11.56 -8.05 12.15
CA GLY A 149 12.52 -7.00 12.52
C GLY A 149 13.60 -6.73 11.46
N PRO A 150 14.89 -6.89 11.80
CA PRO A 150 15.97 -6.48 10.90
C PRO A 150 16.02 -7.28 9.59
N LYS A 151 15.57 -8.54 9.60
CA LYS A 151 15.50 -9.40 8.40
C LYS A 151 14.47 -8.90 7.40
N GLY A 152 13.31 -8.44 7.88
CA GLY A 152 12.27 -7.85 7.05
C GLY A 152 12.75 -6.57 6.37
N ALA A 153 13.36 -5.69 7.15
CA ALA A 153 13.96 -4.45 6.65
C ALA A 153 15.06 -4.74 5.60
N LEU A 154 16.01 -5.63 5.91
CA LEU A 154 17.10 -5.96 4.99
C LEU A 154 16.58 -6.58 3.68
N ARG A 155 15.58 -7.47 3.75
CA ARG A 155 14.96 -8.06 2.56
C ARG A 155 14.35 -7.00 1.66
N ASN A 156 13.58 -6.07 2.23
CA ASN A 156 12.94 -5.00 1.48
C ASN A 156 13.95 -3.97 0.96
N LEU A 157 15.02 -3.69 1.71
CA LEU A 157 16.12 -2.85 1.24
C LEU A 157 16.84 -3.44 0.03
N LYS A 158 17.17 -4.74 0.07
CA LYS A 158 17.75 -5.46 -1.08
C LYS A 158 16.85 -5.37 -2.31
N LYS A 159 15.53 -5.48 -2.13
CA LYS A 159 14.57 -5.30 -3.23
C LYS A 159 14.50 -3.85 -3.70
N THR A 160 14.62 -2.86 -2.81
CA THR A 160 14.71 -1.44 -3.17
C THR A 160 15.91 -1.19 -4.07
N ILE A 161 17.11 -1.60 -3.65
CA ILE A 161 18.36 -1.49 -4.42
C ILE A 161 18.22 -2.17 -5.78
N LYS A 162 17.66 -3.39 -5.82
CA LYS A 162 17.44 -4.13 -7.08
C LYS A 162 16.49 -3.41 -8.06
N ASN A 163 15.53 -2.64 -7.55
CA ASN A 163 14.51 -1.95 -8.35
C ASN A 163 14.74 -0.43 -8.36
N CYS A 164 15.98 0.01 -8.17
CA CYS A 164 16.38 1.42 -8.14
C CYS A 164 16.46 2.00 -9.57
N ALA A 165 15.30 2.13 -10.22
CA ALA A 165 15.22 2.68 -11.56
C ALA A 165 15.72 4.14 -11.57
N HIS A 166 16.60 4.47 -12.52
CA HIS A 166 17.17 5.82 -12.70
C HIS A 166 17.90 6.39 -11.48
N CYS A 167 18.35 5.54 -10.55
CA CYS A 167 19.04 6.00 -9.37
C CYS A 167 20.40 6.61 -9.68
N SER A 168 20.71 7.70 -8.99
CA SER A 168 22.03 8.32 -8.99
C SER A 168 23.00 7.58 -8.08
N GLU A 169 24.29 7.87 -8.21
CA GLU A 169 25.30 7.39 -7.25
C GLU A 169 24.98 7.82 -5.81
N ALA A 170 24.42 9.02 -5.64
CA ALA A 170 23.98 9.53 -4.34
C ALA A 170 22.82 8.71 -3.75
N ASP A 171 21.88 8.24 -4.57
CA ASP A 171 20.79 7.36 -4.13
C ASP A 171 21.36 6.03 -3.61
N PHE A 172 22.28 5.42 -4.36
CA PHE A 172 22.92 4.16 -3.94
C PHE A 172 23.76 4.34 -2.68
N ALA A 173 24.52 5.43 -2.56
CA ALA A 173 25.31 5.72 -1.36
C ALA A 173 24.41 5.83 -0.12
N LYS A 174 23.23 6.47 -0.23
CA LYS A 174 22.26 6.54 0.87
C LYS A 174 21.68 5.17 1.21
N LEU A 175 21.26 4.38 0.22
CA LEU A 175 20.72 3.03 0.46
C LEU A 175 21.76 2.11 1.11
N GLU A 176 23.02 2.25 0.73
CA GLU A 176 24.13 1.48 1.30
C GLU A 176 24.41 1.89 2.75
N LYS A 177 24.35 3.20 3.07
CA LYS A 177 24.43 3.69 4.45
C LYS A 177 23.29 3.12 5.30
N ILE A 178 22.06 3.09 4.78
CA ILE A 178 20.91 2.44 5.46
C ILE A 178 21.20 0.95 5.66
N ARG A 179 21.74 0.27 4.65
CA ARG A 179 22.05 -1.16 4.75
C ARG A 179 23.04 -1.46 5.86
N GLN A 180 24.03 -0.61 6.05
CA GLN A 180 25.05 -0.73 7.09
C GLN A 180 24.53 -0.40 8.50
N SER A 181 23.46 0.39 8.61
CA SER A 181 22.84 0.71 9.90
C SER A 181 21.76 -0.30 10.35
N LEU A 182 21.32 -1.20 9.46
CA LEU A 182 20.40 -2.26 9.85
C LEU A 182 21.11 -3.29 10.74
N PRO A 183 20.55 -3.65 11.91
CA PRO A 183 21.09 -4.71 12.73
C PRO A 183 21.11 -6.05 11.97
N VAL A 184 22.18 -6.83 12.16
CA VAL A 184 22.37 -8.15 11.51
C VAL A 184 21.57 -9.22 12.23
#